data_AF-A0A5S4GMV7-F1
#
_entry.id   AF-A0A5S4GMV7-F1
#
_cell.length_a   1.000
_cell.length_b   1.000
_cell.length_c   1.000
_cell.angle_alpha   90.00
_cell.angle_beta   90.00
_cell.angle_gamma   90.00
#
_symmetry.space_group_name_H-M   'P 1'
#
loop_
_entity.id
_entity.type
_entity.pdbx_description
1 polymer ?
#
loop_
_entity_poly.entity_id
_entity_poly.type
_entity_poly.pdbx_seq_one_letter_code
_entity_poly.pdbx_strand_id
1 'polypeptide(L)'
;MEFDGVVYSRSQLHQLARGAGDMAGRVSGVDVRYETSASAAHAALSDDDYGRAYWQARSQRVEGIGMGLKLLASALGQEETRLQQALKTYRAADDPTSSHS
;
A
#
# COMPACT_ATOMS: atom_id res chain seq x y z
N MET A 1 -22.35 24.75 -4.46
CA MET A 1 -22.50 23.30 -4.73
C MET A 1 -21.14 22.65 -4.50
N GLU A 2 -20.67 22.75 -3.25
CA GLU A 2 -19.35 22.24 -2.84
C GLU A 2 -19.39 20.70 -2.77
N PHE A 3 -18.30 20.07 -3.22
CA PHE A 3 -17.60 19.02 -2.47
C PHE A 3 -17.99 17.55 -2.55
N ASP A 4 -19.09 17.14 -3.17
CA ASP A 4 -19.43 15.71 -3.16
C ASP A 4 -18.36 14.86 -3.87
N GLY A 5 -17.80 15.38 -4.98
CA GLY A 5 -16.71 14.73 -5.72
C GLY A 5 -15.41 14.64 -4.92
N VAL A 6 -15.01 15.67 -4.17
CA VAL A 6 -13.74 15.66 -3.42
C VAL A 6 -13.84 14.76 -2.19
N VAL A 7 -14.99 14.78 -1.50
CA VAL A 7 -15.27 13.87 -0.38
C VAL A 7 -15.28 12.42 -0.87
N TYR A 8 -15.91 12.15 -2.02
CA TYR A 8 -15.90 10.84 -2.66
C TYR A 8 -14.47 10.39 -3.02
N SER A 9 -13.71 11.21 -3.76
CA SER A 9 -12.33 10.89 -4.17
C SER A 9 -11.43 10.62 -2.96
N ARG A 10 -11.54 11.41 -1.89
CA ARG A 10 -10.81 11.17 -0.65
C ARG A 10 -11.14 9.80 -0.04
N SER A 11 -12.43 9.48 0.06
CA SER A 11 -12.90 8.19 0.59
C SER A 11 -12.37 7.02 -0.24
N GLN A 12 -12.38 7.14 -1.58
CA GLN A 12 -11.86 6.11 -2.47
C GLN A 12 -10.34 5.93 -2.32
N LEU A 13 -9.56 7.01 -2.29
CA LEU A 13 -8.11 6.93 -2.09
C LEU A 13 -7.76 6.32 -0.74
N HIS A 14 -8.49 6.67 0.31
CA HIS A 14 -8.32 6.08 1.63
C HIS A 14 -8.59 4.57 1.64
N GLN A 15 -9.68 4.13 1.00
CA GLN A 15 -10.02 2.71 0.88
C GLN A 15 -8.97 1.93 0.08
N LEU A 16 -8.48 2.51 -1.03
CA LEU A 16 -7.43 1.92 -1.84
C LEU A 16 -6.10 1.82 -1.07
N ALA A 17 -5.71 2.86 -0.36
CA ALA A 17 -4.49 2.87 0.45
C ALA A 17 -4.53 1.79 1.53
N ARG A 18 -5.66 1.69 2.25
CA ARG A 18 -5.87 0.65 3.26
C ARG A 18 -5.84 -0.75 2.65
N GLY A 19 -6.55 -0.95 1.53
CA GLY A 19 -6.56 -2.23 0.82
C GLY A 19 -5.17 -2.67 0.35
N ALA A 20 -4.38 -1.75 -0.19
CA ALA A 20 -3.00 -2.01 -0.59
C ALA A 20 -2.11 -2.37 0.61
N GLY A 21 -2.27 -1.69 1.75
CA GLY A 21 -1.58 -2.01 3.00
C GLY A 21 -1.95 -3.39 3.55
N ASP A 22 -3.24 -3.73 3.58
CA ASP A 22 -3.73 -5.04 4.03
C ASP A 22 -3.21 -6.17 3.12
N MET A 23 -3.21 -5.95 1.81
CA MET A 23 -2.63 -6.91 0.85
C MET A 23 -1.12 -7.07 1.07
N ALA A 24 -0.38 -5.99 1.30
CA ALA A 24 1.05 -6.08 1.61
C ALA A 24 1.32 -6.91 2.88
N GLY A 25 0.51 -6.71 3.92
CA GLY A 25 0.59 -7.48 5.16
C GLY A 25 0.29 -8.97 4.93
N ARG A 26 -0.72 -9.30 4.12
CA ARG A 26 -1.04 -10.68 3.74
C ARG A 26 0.08 -11.34 2.95
N VAL A 27 0.66 -10.63 1.97
CA VAL A 27 1.79 -11.14 1.16
C VAL A 27 2.99 -11.45 2.04
N SER A 28 3.33 -10.55 2.98
CA SER A 28 4.39 -10.80 3.97
C SER A 28 4.06 -11.98 4.89
N GLY A 29 2.81 -12.11 5.32
CA GLY A 29 2.37 -13.26 6.13
C GLY A 29 2.39 -14.59 5.37
N VAL A 30 2.13 -14.58 4.06
CA VAL A 30 2.27 -15.76 3.19
C VAL A 30 3.73 -16.17 3.12
N ASP A 31 4.66 -15.23 2.97
CA ASP A 31 6.09 -15.52 2.94
C ASP A 31 6.56 -16.25 4.22
N VAL A 32 6.24 -15.68 5.39
CA VAL A 32 6.61 -16.24 6.70
C VAL A 32 5.97 -17.61 6.96
N ARG A 33 4.67 -17.76 6.67
CA ARG A 33 3.97 -19.04 6.86
C ARG A 33 4.48 -20.09 5.88
N TYR A 34 4.80 -19.70 4.66
CA TYR A 34 5.35 -20.60 3.67
C TYR A 34 6.76 -21.05 4.05
N GLU A 35 7.64 -20.17 4.52
CA GLU A 35 8.93 -20.57 5.10
C GLU A 35 8.76 -21.58 6.24
N THR A 36 7.81 -21.31 7.14
CA THR A 36 7.53 -22.18 8.29
C THR A 36 7.03 -23.56 7.86
N SER A 37 6.06 -23.61 6.94
CA SER A 37 5.45 -24.86 6.44
C SER A 37 6.36 -25.63 5.48
N ALA A 38 7.20 -24.93 4.71
CA ALA A 38 8.06 -25.52 3.71
C ALA A 38 9.38 -26.04 4.28
N SER A 39 9.78 -25.70 5.52
CA SER A 39 11.05 -26.12 6.12
C SER A 39 11.42 -27.61 5.90
N ALA A 40 10.44 -28.53 5.96
CA ALA A 40 10.65 -29.95 5.67
C ALA A 40 10.88 -30.27 4.18
N ALA A 41 10.14 -29.63 3.26
CA ALA A 41 10.35 -29.76 1.82
C ALA A 41 11.59 -28.99 1.33
N HIS A 42 11.93 -27.91 2.04
CA HIS A 42 13.11 -27.08 1.84
C HIS A 42 14.35 -27.89 2.17
N ALA A 43 14.41 -28.64 3.27
CA ALA A 43 15.53 -29.54 3.54
C ALA A 43 15.76 -30.60 2.43
N ALA A 44 14.67 -31.10 1.82
CA ALA A 44 14.75 -32.13 0.77
C ALA A 44 15.09 -31.58 -0.64
N LEU A 45 14.61 -30.38 -0.98
CA LEU A 45 14.84 -29.74 -2.29
C LEU A 45 16.06 -28.80 -2.30
N SER A 46 16.43 -28.19 -1.19
CA SER A 46 17.47 -27.14 -1.13
C SER A 46 18.89 -27.69 -1.04
N ASP A 47 19.03 -29.01 -0.94
CA ASP A 47 20.35 -29.64 -0.99
C ASP A 47 20.93 -29.56 -2.42
N ASP A 48 20.07 -29.44 -3.45
CA ASP A 48 20.48 -29.17 -4.83
C ASP A 48 20.45 -27.67 -5.20
N ASP A 49 21.28 -27.29 -6.19
CA ASP A 49 21.40 -25.91 -6.68
C ASP A 49 20.10 -25.36 -7.27
N TYR A 50 19.27 -26.23 -7.85
CA TYR A 50 18.01 -25.84 -8.49
C TYR A 50 16.98 -25.41 -7.44
N GLY A 51 16.83 -26.18 -6.36
CA GLY A 51 15.96 -25.86 -5.24
C GLY A 51 16.38 -24.55 -4.59
N ARG A 52 17.68 -24.35 -4.32
CA ARG A 52 18.19 -23.07 -3.78
C ARG A 52 17.82 -21.89 -4.67
N ALA A 53 18.09 -21.97 -5.98
CA ALA A 53 17.79 -20.91 -6.92
C ALA A 53 16.28 -20.65 -7.04
N TYR A 54 15.46 -21.70 -7.08
CA TYR A 54 14.00 -21.59 -7.13
C TYR A 54 13.45 -20.87 -5.91
N TRP A 55 13.92 -21.25 -4.70
CA TRP A 55 13.47 -20.66 -3.45
C TRP A 55 13.90 -19.20 -3.32
N GLN A 56 15.15 -18.89 -3.65
CA GLN A 56 15.64 -17.52 -3.65
C GLN A 56 14.83 -16.63 -4.61
N ALA A 57 14.60 -17.09 -5.85
CA ALA A 57 13.80 -16.34 -6.81
C ALA A 57 12.34 -16.19 -6.37
N ARG A 58 11.78 -17.17 -5.68
CA ARG A 58 10.41 -17.08 -5.12
C ARG A 58 10.33 -16.04 -4.01
N SER A 59 11.21 -16.11 -3.01
CA SER A 59 11.23 -15.16 -1.90
C SER A 59 11.40 -13.72 -2.42
N GLN A 60 12.36 -13.49 -3.32
CA GLN A 60 12.54 -12.19 -3.98
C GLN A 60 11.27 -11.67 -4.69
N ARG A 61 10.51 -12.55 -5.35
CA ARG A 61 9.23 -12.16 -5.98
C ARG A 61 8.18 -11.78 -4.94
N VAL A 62 8.05 -12.54 -3.85
CA VAL A 62 7.05 -12.27 -2.81
C VAL A 62 7.38 -10.98 -2.06
N GLU A 63 8.65 -10.78 -1.69
CA GLU A 63 9.14 -9.52 -1.12
C GLU A 63 8.89 -8.34 -2.05
N GLY A 64 9.20 -8.49 -3.35
CA GLY A 64 8.98 -7.45 -4.36
C GLY A 64 7.51 -7.05 -4.47
N ILE A 65 6.58 -8.01 -4.47
CA ILE A 65 5.13 -7.74 -4.47
C ILE A 65 4.74 -6.99 -3.19
N GLY A 66 5.21 -7.44 -2.02
CA GLY A 66 4.92 -6.80 -0.74
C GLY A 66 5.43 -5.35 -0.68
N MET A 67 6.62 -5.09 -1.21
CA MET A 67 7.20 -3.75 -1.30
C MET A 67 6.41 -2.86 -2.27
N GLY A 68 6.04 -3.38 -3.44
CA GLY A 68 5.21 -2.65 -4.41
C GLY A 68 3.86 -2.22 -3.84
N LEU A 69 3.19 -3.10 -3.09
CA LEU A 69 1.93 -2.78 -2.42
C LEU A 69 2.08 -1.71 -1.33
N LYS A 70 3.18 -1.73 -0.56
CA LYS A 70 3.49 -0.66 0.41
C LYS A 70 3.74 0.69 -0.27
N LEU A 71 4.47 0.69 -1.38
CA LEU A 71 4.73 1.90 -2.17
C LEU A 71 3.42 2.47 -2.74
N LEU A 72 2.55 1.62 -3.27
CA LEU A 72 1.23 2.01 -3.76
C LEU A 72 0.37 2.61 -2.63
N ALA A 73 0.29 1.95 -1.47
CA ALA A 73 -0.44 2.45 -0.31
C ALA A 73 0.06 3.84 0.13
N SER A 74 1.39 4.04 0.12
CA SER A 74 2.01 5.31 0.48
C SER A 74 1.68 6.42 -0.53
N ALA A 75 1.75 6.13 -1.83
CA ALA A 75 1.41 7.08 -2.89
C ALA A 75 -0.07 7.50 -2.82
N LEU A 76 -0.98 6.55 -2.58
CA LEU A 76 -2.41 6.83 -2.42
C LEU A 76 -2.68 7.71 -1.19
N GLY A 77 -1.99 7.46 -0.07
CA GLY A 77 -2.11 8.30 1.14
C GLY A 77 -1.54 9.72 0.96
N GLN A 78 -0.48 9.89 0.17
CA GLN A 78 0.03 11.21 -0.19
C GLN A 78 -0.99 12.00 -1.02
N GLU A 79 -1.65 11.34 -1.97
CA GLU A 79 -2.68 11.98 -2.79
C GLU A 79 -3.92 12.35 -1.97
N GLU A 80 -4.32 11.49 -1.02
CA GLU A 80 -5.36 11.81 -0.04
C GLU A 80 -4.99 13.09 0.74
N THR A 81 -3.73 13.19 1.21
CA THR A 81 -3.24 14.35 1.97
C THR A 81 -3.27 15.64 1.14
N ARG A 82 -2.85 15.57 -0.13
CA ARG A 82 -2.90 16.71 -1.05
C ARG A 82 -4.33 17.19 -1.29
N LEU A 83 -5.27 16.26 -1.49
CA LEU A 83 -6.69 16.61 -1.61
C LEU A 83 -7.21 17.27 -0.34
N GLN A 84 -6.84 16.78 0.85
CA GLN A 84 -7.23 17.43 2.11
C GLN A 84 -6.67 18.84 2.24
N GLN A 85 -5.44 19.10 1.78
CA GLN A 85 -4.84 20.43 1.79
C GLN A 85 -5.55 21.37 0.82
N ALA A 86 -5.77 20.95 -0.42
CA ALA A 86 -6.49 21.75 -1.42
C ALA A 86 -7.89 22.14 -0.93
N LEU A 87 -8.56 21.18 -0.28
CA LEU A 87 -9.88 21.34 0.32
C LEU A 87 -9.92 22.37 1.47
N LYS A 88 -8.90 22.38 2.33
CA LYS A 88 -8.74 23.40 3.37
C LYS A 88 -8.48 24.79 2.78
N THR A 89 -7.62 24.88 1.77
CA THR A 89 -7.31 26.14 1.09
C THR A 89 -8.54 26.72 0.40
N TYR A 90 -9.31 25.88 -0.29
CA TYR A 90 -10.54 26.30 -0.95
C TYR A 90 -11.57 26.85 0.04
N ARG A 91 -11.81 26.14 1.16
CA ARG A 91 -12.71 26.61 2.22
C ARG A 91 -12.26 27.92 2.86
N ALA A 92 -10.95 28.10 3.05
CA ALA A 92 -10.41 29.35 3.59
C ALA A 92 -10.54 30.53 2.62
N ALA A 93 -10.49 30.27 1.30
CA ALA A 93 -10.69 31.28 0.27
C ALA A 93 -12.17 31.65 0.07
N ASP A 94 -13.10 30.71 0.27
CA ASP A 94 -14.54 30.95 0.22
C ASP A 94 -15.10 31.59 1.51
N ASP A 95 -14.28 31.82 2.54
CA ASP A 95 -14.68 32.46 3.79
C ASP A 95 -14.66 34.01 3.60
N PRO A 96 -15.83 34.68 3.51
CA PRO A 96 -15.93 36.10 3.13
C PRO A 96 -15.43 37.08 4.19
N THR A 97 -15.00 36.58 5.36
CA THR A 97 -14.42 37.38 6.45
C THR A 97 -12.93 37.71 6.25
N SER A 98 -12.27 37.09 5.27
CA SER A 98 -10.83 37.29 5.00
C SER A 98 -10.46 38.55 4.21
N SER A 99 -11.46 39.34 3.75
CA SER A 99 -11.23 40.50 2.86
C SER A 99 -11.39 41.88 3.51
N HIS A 100 -11.46 42.01 4.83
CA HIS A 100 -11.46 43.33 5.50
C HIS A 100 -10.38 43.40 6.59
N SER A 101 -9.23 43.97 6.24
CA SER A 101 -8.28 44.64 7.15
C SER A 101 -7.47 45.66 6.36
#